data_AF-A0A2N5NC07-F1
#
_entry.id   AF-A0A2N5NC07-F1
#
_cell.length_a   1.000
_cell.length_b   1.000
_cell.length_c   1.000
_cell.angle_alpha   90.00
_cell.angle_beta   90.00
_cell.angle_gamma   90.00
#
_symmetry.space_group_name_H-M   'P 1'
#
loop_
_entity.id
_entity.type
_entity.pdbx_description
1 polymer ?
#
loop_
_entity_poly.entity_id
_entity_poly.type
_entity_poly.pdbx_seq_one_letter_code
_entity_poly.pdbx_strand_id
1 'polypeptide(L)'
;MEEQFDIYDESWMPVGTASRRDVHRLGLRHRSFHCWVYRIGSGEPKVLFQKRQLGKDTYPGFLDISAAGHLAAGETVREAVRELEEELGIAAAFEELAYLGWSEARAIGSAGGEPFIDHERSEEYALRCERRPLSLRLQPEEVLGVYEAPLRGMIRLFEGELSELRAEGAELAGGGSAGGGGEGTSDGRSAVGGGGEDADGGRSAGGGGGEDADGGRSAGGGGGEDADGGRSAGGGGGEDADGGRSAGGGGGGSAGDGNAGDGNAGDGWSAEGRDAGSAKCGKDGGDANAGDGAPALVAASLAVRAEHFVPRHDGYYAGLFRRLLQLAEAGGKA
;
A
#
# COMPACT_ATOMS: atom_id res chain seq x y z
N MET A 1 -14.32 -10.46 20.55
CA MET A 1 -14.25 -11.43 19.44
C MET A 1 -13.06 -11.01 18.60
N GLU A 2 -12.23 -11.95 18.15
CA GLU A 2 -11.08 -11.60 17.31
C GLU A 2 -11.57 -11.25 15.91
N GLU A 3 -11.15 -10.09 15.40
CA GLU A 3 -11.51 -9.60 14.07
C GLU A 3 -11.13 -10.63 12.99
N GLN A 4 -12.05 -10.85 12.05
CA GLN A 4 -11.89 -11.80 10.95
C GLN A 4 -11.80 -11.04 9.64
N PHE A 5 -10.94 -11.50 8.73
CA PHE A 5 -10.82 -10.96 7.37
C PHE A 5 -11.11 -12.05 6.34
N ASP A 6 -11.60 -11.63 5.18
CA ASP A 6 -11.59 -12.49 3.99
C ASP A 6 -10.13 -12.68 3.52
N ILE A 7 -9.79 -13.90 3.14
CA ILE A 7 -8.47 -14.26 2.61
C ILE A 7 -8.56 -14.67 1.15
N TYR A 8 -7.49 -14.37 0.42
CA TYR A 8 -7.45 -14.47 -1.04
C TYR A 8 -6.27 -15.33 -1.52
N ASP A 9 -6.45 -15.98 -2.67
CA ASP A 9 -5.36 -16.70 -3.36
C ASP A 9 -4.47 -15.75 -4.20
N GLU A 10 -3.52 -16.30 -4.95
CA GLU A 10 -2.63 -15.55 -5.85
C GLU A 10 -3.36 -14.75 -6.92
N SER A 11 -4.54 -15.20 -7.33
CA SER A 11 -5.38 -14.53 -8.34
C SER A 11 -6.36 -13.53 -7.71
N TRP A 12 -6.25 -13.30 -6.40
CA TRP A 12 -7.17 -12.49 -5.61
C TRP A 12 -8.62 -12.98 -5.64
N MET A 13 -8.81 -14.29 -5.75
CA MET A 13 -10.10 -14.93 -5.55
C MET A 13 -10.31 -15.27 -4.08
N PRO A 14 -11.52 -15.05 -3.52
CA PRO A 14 -11.80 -15.40 -2.12
C PRO A 14 -11.66 -16.91 -1.88
N VAL A 15 -10.94 -17.29 -0.82
CA VAL A 15 -10.71 -18.71 -0.46
C VAL A 15 -11.14 -19.06 0.97
N GLY A 16 -11.51 -18.08 1.79
CA GLY A 16 -12.00 -18.31 3.14
C GLY A 16 -11.89 -17.07 4.02
N THR A 17 -11.87 -17.28 5.33
CA THR A 17 -11.66 -16.23 6.33
C THR A 17 -10.60 -16.65 7.34
N ALA A 18 -9.87 -15.70 7.91
CA ALA A 18 -8.94 -15.95 9.01
C ALA A 18 -8.94 -14.79 10.01
N SER A 19 -8.46 -15.06 11.23
CA SER A 19 -8.27 -14.02 12.24
C SER A 19 -7.23 -13.00 11.78
N ARG A 20 -7.37 -11.73 12.18
CA ARG A 20 -6.35 -10.70 11.93
C ARG A 20 -4.94 -11.17 12.32
N ARG A 21 -4.82 -11.88 13.43
CA ARG A 21 -3.54 -12.43 13.90
C ARG A 21 -2.99 -13.46 12.93
N ASP A 22 -3.79 -14.42 12.49
CA ASP A 22 -3.35 -15.47 11.57
C ASP A 22 -3.03 -14.92 10.18
N VAL A 23 -3.82 -13.95 9.69
CA VAL A 23 -3.56 -13.26 8.44
C VAL A 23 -2.15 -12.69 8.42
N HIS A 24 -1.78 -11.89 9.43
CA HIS A 24 -0.46 -11.27 9.48
C HIS A 24 0.66 -12.24 9.87
N ARG A 25 0.38 -13.25 10.70
CA ARG A 25 1.38 -14.25 11.08
C ARG A 25 1.78 -15.14 9.90
N LEU A 26 0.81 -15.50 9.06
CA LEU A 26 1.01 -16.39 7.91
C LEU A 26 1.24 -15.63 6.59
N GLY A 27 1.04 -14.31 6.57
CA GLY A 27 1.15 -13.49 5.37
C GLY A 27 0.04 -13.80 4.36
N LEU A 28 -1.19 -14.03 4.84
CA LEU A 28 -2.33 -14.28 3.97
C LEU A 28 -2.75 -12.97 3.29
N ARG A 29 -3.08 -13.07 2.00
CA ARG A 29 -3.60 -11.92 1.24
C ARG A 29 -4.94 -11.50 1.80
N HIS A 30 -5.07 -10.22 2.06
CA HIS A 30 -6.27 -9.60 2.59
C HIS A 30 -6.46 -8.20 1.97
N ARG A 31 -7.62 -7.59 2.17
CA ARG A 31 -7.97 -6.29 1.57
C ARG A 31 -8.16 -5.21 2.62
N SER A 32 -7.87 -3.98 2.21
CA SER A 32 -8.13 -2.79 3.00
C SER A 32 -8.70 -1.65 2.17
N PHE A 33 -9.20 -0.66 2.89
CA PHE A 33 -9.71 0.59 2.39
C PHE A 33 -8.79 1.72 2.86
N HIS A 34 -8.36 2.56 1.93
CA HIS A 34 -7.57 3.76 2.19
C HIS A 34 -8.31 4.99 1.68
N CYS A 35 -8.43 6.02 2.52
CA CYS A 35 -9.01 7.29 2.11
C CYS A 35 -8.08 8.46 2.43
N TRP A 36 -7.76 9.23 1.40
CA TRP A 36 -7.04 10.48 1.51
C TRP A 36 -7.99 11.67 1.55
N VAL A 37 -7.99 12.37 2.67
CA VAL A 37 -8.75 13.59 2.86
C VAL A 37 -7.92 14.78 2.35
N TYR A 38 -8.52 15.58 1.49
CA TYR A 38 -7.92 16.83 1.01
C TYR A 38 -8.90 17.99 1.12
N ARG A 39 -8.35 19.21 1.11
CA ARG A 39 -9.13 20.44 1.16
C ARG A 39 -8.57 21.49 0.27
N ILE A 40 -9.47 22.31 -0.28
CA ILE A 40 -9.11 23.39 -1.20
C ILE A 40 -9.04 24.71 -0.41
N GLY A 41 -10.00 24.95 0.49
CA GLY A 41 -10.08 26.19 1.26
C GLY A 41 -10.02 27.45 0.38
N SER A 42 -9.47 28.54 0.93
CA SER A 42 -9.23 29.81 0.22
C SER A 42 -7.79 29.97 -0.28
N GLY A 43 -6.96 28.92 -0.17
CA GLY A 43 -5.53 28.97 -0.42
C GLY A 43 -5.07 27.82 -1.31
N GLU A 44 -3.81 27.41 -1.16
CA GLU A 44 -3.31 26.22 -1.84
C GLU A 44 -4.00 24.96 -1.29
N PRO A 45 -4.44 24.03 -2.17
CA PRO A 45 -4.96 22.74 -1.76
C PRO A 45 -3.98 21.99 -0.86
N LYS A 46 -4.50 21.40 0.22
CA LYS A 46 -3.71 20.62 1.18
C LYS A 46 -4.28 19.22 1.33
N VAL A 47 -3.39 18.27 1.58
CA VAL A 47 -3.73 16.93 2.03
C VAL A 47 -3.69 16.88 3.55
N LEU A 48 -4.61 16.13 4.15
CA LEU A 48 -4.60 15.76 5.55
C LEU A 48 -4.01 14.36 5.69
N PHE A 49 -3.18 14.12 6.69
CA PHE A 49 -2.59 12.82 6.98
C PHE A 49 -2.56 12.63 8.49
N GLN A 50 -2.66 11.38 8.92
CA GLN A 50 -2.68 11.08 10.34
C GLN A 50 -1.28 10.81 10.86
N LYS A 51 -1.10 10.96 12.17
CA LYS A 51 0.02 10.43 12.93
C LYS A 51 -0.52 9.27 13.76
N ARG A 52 -0.02 8.08 13.47
CA ARG A 52 -0.47 6.82 14.09
C ARG A 52 -0.24 6.84 15.59
N GLN A 53 -1.15 6.23 16.35
CA GLN A 53 -0.95 6.05 17.80
C GLN A 53 0.31 5.27 18.13
N LEU A 54 0.88 5.57 19.29
CA LEU A 54 2.10 4.90 19.77
C LEU A 54 1.86 3.44 20.17
N GLY A 55 0.60 3.06 20.40
CA GLY A 55 0.20 1.68 20.73
C GLY A 55 -0.02 0.76 19.53
N LYS A 56 0.11 1.26 18.29
CA LYS A 56 -0.11 0.44 17.09
C LYS A 56 0.99 -0.62 16.94
N ASP A 57 0.58 -1.82 16.52
CA ASP A 57 1.46 -2.96 16.24
C ASP A 57 2.56 -2.64 15.21
N THR A 58 2.20 -1.84 14.22
CA THR A 58 3.07 -1.46 13.09
C THR A 58 3.17 0.06 12.97
N TYR A 59 4.40 0.52 12.74
CA TYR A 59 4.76 1.92 12.52
C TYR A 59 4.15 2.89 13.56
N PRO A 60 4.30 2.64 14.88
CA PRO A 60 3.79 3.54 15.90
C PRO A 60 4.42 4.94 15.78
N GLY A 61 3.59 5.98 15.77
CA GLY A 61 4.04 7.38 15.66
C GLY A 61 4.42 7.85 14.25
N PHE A 62 4.37 6.98 13.23
CA PHE A 62 4.58 7.36 11.84
C PHE A 62 3.39 8.16 11.29
N LEU A 63 3.65 8.93 10.24
CA LEU A 63 2.65 9.60 9.43
C LEU A 63 2.05 8.63 8.42
N ASP A 64 0.75 8.71 8.17
CA ASP A 64 0.04 7.74 7.35
C ASP A 64 -1.15 8.35 6.61
N ILE A 65 -1.78 7.54 5.77
CA ILE A 65 -3.04 7.83 5.08
C ILE A 65 -4.07 8.43 6.05
N SER A 66 -4.91 9.35 5.57
CA SER A 66 -5.83 10.10 6.45
C SER A 66 -6.73 9.19 7.28
N ALA A 67 -7.36 8.21 6.63
CA ALA A 67 -8.08 7.14 7.30
C ALA A 67 -7.85 5.80 6.56
N ALA A 68 -7.61 4.72 7.29
CA ALA A 68 -7.29 3.43 6.70
C ALA A 68 -7.72 2.27 7.60
N GLY A 69 -8.38 1.25 7.03
CA GLY A 69 -8.83 0.08 7.77
C GLY A 69 -8.94 -1.17 6.90
N HIS A 70 -8.82 -2.33 7.53
CA HIS A 70 -9.02 -3.61 6.85
C HIS A 70 -10.51 -3.84 6.60
N LEU A 71 -10.84 -4.61 5.57
CA LEU A 71 -12.20 -5.10 5.39
C LEU A 71 -12.40 -6.31 6.31
N ALA A 72 -13.38 -6.23 7.21
CA ALA A 72 -13.86 -7.37 7.96
C ALA A 72 -14.40 -8.47 7.01
N ALA A 73 -14.47 -9.70 7.49
CA ALA A 73 -14.98 -10.82 6.70
C ALA A 73 -16.41 -10.56 6.19
N GLY A 74 -16.59 -10.62 4.86
CA GLY A 74 -17.84 -10.28 4.20
C GLY A 74 -18.15 -8.78 4.09
N GLU A 75 -17.29 -7.90 4.62
CA GLU A 75 -17.44 -6.45 4.51
C GLU A 75 -17.08 -5.99 3.09
N THR A 76 -17.93 -5.12 2.54
CA THR A 76 -17.68 -4.48 1.27
C THR A 76 -16.87 -3.19 1.45
N VAL A 77 -16.14 -2.78 0.42
CA VAL A 77 -15.40 -1.49 0.46
C VAL A 77 -16.31 -0.28 0.72
N ARG A 78 -17.58 -0.39 0.37
CA ARG A 78 -18.60 0.63 0.66
C ARG A 78 -18.89 0.75 2.15
N GLU A 79 -18.89 -0.37 2.87
CA GLU A 79 -19.11 -0.39 4.32
C GLU A 79 -17.87 0.11 5.06
N ALA A 80 -16.67 -0.16 4.52
CA ALA A 80 -15.40 0.34 5.05
C ALA A 80 -15.24 1.88 5.05
N VAL A 81 -16.17 2.63 4.44
CA VAL A 81 -16.23 4.10 4.57
C VAL A 81 -16.41 4.53 6.04
N ARG A 82 -16.94 3.64 6.90
CA ARG A 82 -17.06 3.86 8.35
C ARG A 82 -15.73 4.25 9.01
N GLU A 83 -14.59 3.82 8.47
CA GLU A 83 -13.24 4.13 9.01
C GLU A 83 -12.98 5.64 9.09
N LEU A 84 -13.53 6.44 8.17
CA LEU A 84 -13.46 7.91 8.24
C LEU A 84 -14.17 8.48 9.48
N GLU A 85 -15.30 7.88 9.88
CA GLU A 85 -16.05 8.31 11.05
C GLU A 85 -15.47 7.77 12.34
N GLU A 86 -14.98 6.53 12.31
CA GLU A 86 -14.32 5.88 13.44
C GLU A 86 -13.02 6.61 13.79
N GLU A 87 -12.08 6.76 12.85
CA GLU A 87 -10.76 7.33 13.13
C GLU A 87 -10.76 8.85 13.24
N LEU A 88 -11.50 9.56 12.38
CA LEU A 88 -11.44 11.02 12.23
C LEU A 88 -12.74 11.76 12.61
N GLY A 89 -13.83 11.02 12.83
CA GLY A 89 -15.16 11.59 13.04
C GLY A 89 -15.72 12.28 11.81
N ILE A 90 -15.30 11.90 10.60
CA ILE A 90 -15.79 12.44 9.33
C ILE A 90 -16.84 11.47 8.76
N ALA A 91 -18.12 11.84 8.85
CA ALA A 91 -19.18 11.13 8.15
C ALA A 91 -19.18 11.48 6.66
N ALA A 92 -19.19 10.47 5.79
CA ALA A 92 -19.28 10.61 4.34
C ALA A 92 -20.07 9.43 3.75
N ALA A 93 -20.82 9.68 2.67
CA ALA A 93 -21.36 8.62 1.84
C ALA A 93 -20.29 8.13 0.86
N PHE A 94 -20.31 6.83 0.51
CA PHE A 94 -19.37 6.26 -0.46
C PHE A 94 -19.38 6.98 -1.83
N GLU A 95 -20.55 7.49 -2.25
CA GLU A 95 -20.70 8.29 -3.48
C GLU A 95 -19.93 9.61 -3.47
N GLU A 96 -19.52 10.10 -2.30
CA GLU A 96 -18.72 11.32 -2.18
C GLU A 96 -17.21 11.05 -2.38
N LEU A 97 -16.79 9.78 -2.40
CA LEU A 97 -15.40 9.40 -2.54
C LEU A 97 -15.03 9.29 -4.03
N ALA A 98 -13.92 9.90 -4.41
CA ALA A 98 -13.31 9.70 -5.71
C ALA A 98 -12.38 8.48 -5.64
N TYR A 99 -12.61 7.49 -6.50
CA TYR A 99 -11.73 6.33 -6.61
C TYR A 99 -10.39 6.73 -7.26
N LEU A 100 -9.28 6.38 -6.59
CA LEU A 100 -7.92 6.67 -7.04
C LEU A 100 -7.22 5.45 -7.64
N GLY A 101 -7.81 4.26 -7.57
CA GLY A 101 -7.16 3.01 -7.96
C GLY A 101 -6.95 2.10 -6.75
N TRP A 102 -6.00 1.17 -6.88
CA TRP A 102 -5.61 0.28 -5.81
C TRP A 102 -4.09 0.17 -5.75
N SER A 103 -3.57 -0.23 -4.60
CA SER A 103 -2.16 -0.57 -4.42
C SER A 103 -2.05 -1.96 -3.78
N GLU A 104 -0.97 -2.67 -4.08
CA GLU A 104 -0.63 -3.93 -3.39
C GLU A 104 0.71 -3.74 -2.69
N ALA A 105 0.76 -4.12 -1.43
CA ALA A 105 1.95 -4.01 -0.61
C ALA A 105 2.24 -5.36 0.04
N ARG A 106 3.53 -5.69 0.09
CA ARG A 106 4.02 -6.81 0.90
C ARG A 106 5.15 -6.34 1.80
N ALA A 107 4.88 -6.23 3.08
CA ALA A 107 5.86 -5.85 4.09
C ALA A 107 6.16 -7.02 5.02
N ILE A 108 7.44 -7.24 5.33
CA ILE A 108 7.86 -8.22 6.34
C ILE A 108 8.53 -7.46 7.47
N GLY A 109 8.12 -7.75 8.69
CA GLY A 109 8.69 -7.18 9.89
C GLY A 109 8.37 -8.00 11.13
N SER A 110 8.32 -7.31 12.27
CA SER A 110 7.94 -7.90 13.54
C SER A 110 7.03 -6.96 14.32
N ALA A 111 5.99 -7.49 14.93
CA ALA A 111 5.08 -6.77 15.81
C ALA A 111 5.02 -7.49 17.16
N GLY A 112 5.24 -6.77 18.26
CA GLY A 112 5.27 -7.38 19.60
C GLY A 112 6.34 -8.48 19.78
N GLY A 113 7.40 -8.48 18.97
CA GLY A 113 8.45 -9.51 18.97
C GLY A 113 8.14 -10.75 18.14
N GLU A 114 6.95 -10.83 17.53
CA GLU A 114 6.54 -11.93 16.65
C GLU A 114 6.67 -11.56 15.17
N PRO A 115 6.88 -12.52 14.26
CA PRO A 115 6.86 -12.28 12.83
C PRO A 115 5.53 -11.66 12.37
N PHE A 116 5.64 -10.61 11.56
CA PHE A 116 4.50 -9.90 10.96
C PHE A 116 4.72 -9.77 9.46
N ILE A 117 3.81 -10.33 8.66
CA ILE A 117 3.82 -10.26 7.20
C ILE A 117 2.53 -9.59 6.79
N ASP A 118 2.66 -8.36 6.32
CA ASP A 118 1.58 -7.65 5.67
C ASP A 118 1.55 -8.05 4.20
N HIS A 119 0.44 -8.61 3.72
CA HIS A 119 0.22 -8.86 2.29
C HIS A 119 -1.17 -8.32 1.94
N GLU A 120 -1.17 -7.04 1.62
CA GLU A 120 -2.37 -6.22 1.58
C GLU A 120 -2.61 -5.70 0.17
N ARG A 121 -3.88 -5.73 -0.26
CA ARG A 121 -4.36 -4.92 -1.37
C ARG A 121 -5.32 -3.87 -0.86
N SER A 122 -4.96 -2.62 -1.08
CA SER A 122 -5.73 -1.47 -0.62
C SER A 122 -6.43 -0.81 -1.79
N GLU A 123 -7.74 -0.60 -1.66
CA GLU A 123 -8.44 0.32 -2.55
C GLU A 123 -8.26 1.75 -2.05
N GLU A 124 -7.85 2.64 -2.96
CA GLU A 124 -7.45 4.00 -2.66
C GLU A 124 -8.56 4.96 -3.08
N TYR A 125 -8.98 5.82 -2.17
CA TYR A 125 -10.02 6.81 -2.37
C TYR A 125 -9.56 8.20 -1.94
N ALA A 126 -10.24 9.23 -2.43
CA ALA A 126 -10.08 10.61 -2.00
C ALA A 126 -11.42 11.19 -1.53
N LEU A 127 -11.39 11.94 -0.44
CA LEU A 127 -12.54 12.71 0.04
C LEU A 127 -12.17 14.20 0.15
N ARG A 128 -12.98 15.05 -0.48
CA ARG A 128 -12.91 16.49 -0.25
C ARG A 128 -13.62 16.84 1.07
N CYS A 129 -12.89 17.34 2.05
CA CYS A 129 -13.45 17.76 3.34
C CYS A 129 -12.85 19.09 3.79
N GLU A 130 -13.68 20.12 3.97
CA GLU A 130 -13.20 21.46 4.37
C GLU A 130 -13.05 21.61 5.90
N ARG A 131 -13.35 20.56 6.69
CA ARG A 131 -13.13 20.58 8.14
C ARG A 131 -11.65 20.74 8.46
N ARG A 132 -11.35 21.52 9.51
CA ARG A 132 -9.99 21.76 9.98
C ARG A 132 -9.56 20.70 10.98
N PRO A 133 -8.26 20.41 11.13
CA PRO A 133 -7.73 19.44 12.10
C PRO A 133 -8.32 19.59 13.51
N LEU A 134 -8.36 20.82 14.04
CA LEU A 134 -8.90 21.13 15.38
C LEU A 134 -10.41 20.86 15.54
N SER A 135 -11.15 20.71 14.45
CA SER A 135 -12.59 20.42 14.47
C SER A 135 -12.87 18.92 14.36
N LEU A 136 -11.86 18.07 14.18
CA LEU A 136 -12.01 16.62 14.07
C LEU A 136 -12.27 15.97 15.42
N ARG A 137 -12.78 14.73 15.40
CA ARG A 137 -12.91 13.88 16.59
C ARG A 137 -12.06 12.66 16.32
N LEU A 138 -10.88 12.61 16.93
CA LEU A 138 -9.93 11.53 16.71
C LEU A 138 -10.23 10.35 17.64
N GLN A 139 -10.10 9.13 17.11
CA GLN A 139 -10.12 7.92 17.92
C GLN A 139 -8.80 7.77 18.71
N PRO A 140 -8.82 7.81 20.05
CA PRO A 140 -7.60 7.84 20.85
C PRO A 140 -6.74 6.59 20.80
N GLU A 141 -7.33 5.45 20.44
CA GLU A 141 -6.63 4.17 20.31
C GLU A 141 -5.89 4.05 18.96
N GLU A 142 -6.30 4.83 17.96
CA GLU A 142 -5.84 4.72 16.57
C GLU A 142 -4.99 5.91 16.12
N VAL A 143 -5.43 7.13 16.44
CA VAL A 143 -4.87 8.37 15.91
C VAL A 143 -4.31 9.27 17.00
N LEU A 144 -3.02 9.59 16.94
CA LEU A 144 -2.34 10.51 17.88
C LEU A 144 -2.59 11.97 17.53
N GLY A 145 -2.63 12.24 16.23
CA GLY A 145 -2.91 13.54 15.69
C GLY A 145 -3.14 13.50 14.20
N VAL A 146 -3.54 14.64 13.66
CA VAL A 146 -3.72 14.86 12.24
C VAL A 146 -3.02 16.13 11.82
N TYR A 147 -2.43 16.11 10.64
CA TYR A 147 -1.68 17.22 10.09
C TYR A 147 -2.08 17.47 8.65
N GLU A 148 -1.87 18.69 8.21
CA GLU A 148 -2.16 19.12 6.85
C GLU A 148 -0.98 19.88 6.27
N ALA A 149 -0.72 19.63 4.99
CA ALA A 149 0.35 20.30 4.28
C ALA A 149 -0.03 20.57 2.81
N PRO A 150 0.49 21.64 2.19
CA PRO A 150 0.20 21.94 0.80
C PRO A 150 0.59 20.80 -0.13
N LEU A 151 -0.30 20.42 -1.05
CA LEU A 151 -0.11 19.28 -1.95
C LEU A 151 1.15 19.43 -2.80
N ARG A 152 1.46 20.62 -3.33
CA ARG A 152 2.71 20.82 -4.09
C ARG A 152 3.94 20.66 -3.20
N GLY A 153 3.87 21.12 -1.95
CA GLY A 153 4.94 20.91 -0.98
C GLY A 153 5.19 19.42 -0.72
N MET A 154 4.12 18.65 -0.54
CA MET A 154 4.20 17.20 -0.33
C MET A 154 4.73 16.45 -1.56
N ILE A 155 4.31 16.84 -2.77
CA ILE A 155 4.84 16.27 -4.03
C ILE A 155 6.36 16.48 -4.09
N ARG A 156 6.82 17.72 -3.88
CA ARG A 156 8.25 18.07 -3.90
C ARG A 156 9.05 17.37 -2.81
N LEU A 157 8.46 17.15 -1.64
CA LEU A 157 9.06 16.37 -0.55
C LEU A 157 9.33 14.92 -1.00
N PHE A 158 8.34 14.26 -1.59
CA PHE A 158 8.46 12.86 -2.01
C PHE A 158 9.20 12.67 -3.35
N GLU A 159 9.40 13.73 -4.12
CA GLU A 159 10.31 13.76 -5.28
C GLU A 159 11.77 14.04 -4.88
N GLY A 160 12.04 14.32 -3.61
CA GLY A 160 13.38 14.65 -3.11
C GLY A 160 13.84 16.07 -3.43
N GLU A 161 12.96 16.94 -3.93
CA GLU A 161 13.25 18.35 -4.17
C GLU A 161 13.24 19.20 -2.89
N LEU A 162 12.49 18.76 -1.88
CA LEU A 162 12.49 19.30 -0.53
C LEU A 162 12.93 18.21 0.44
N SER A 163 13.81 18.54 1.38
CA SER A 163 14.20 17.63 2.45
C SER A 163 13.23 17.66 3.64
N GLU A 164 12.50 18.76 3.81
CA GLU A 164 11.60 18.98 4.93
C GLU A 164 10.48 19.98 4.57
N LEU A 165 9.29 19.80 5.15
CA LEU A 165 8.15 20.70 5.03
C LEU A 165 7.48 20.89 6.39
N ARG A 166 7.07 22.12 6.74
CA ARG A 166 6.28 22.35 7.94
C ARG A 166 4.80 22.02 7.69
N ALA A 167 4.22 21.15 8.52
CA ALA A 167 2.80 20.86 8.55
C ALA A 167 2.16 21.41 9.83
N GLU A 168 0.93 21.87 9.71
CA GLU A 168 0.10 22.35 10.82
C GLU A 168 -1.01 21.33 11.07
N GLY A 169 -1.51 21.23 12.30
CA GLY A 169 -2.39 20.14 12.66
C GLY A 169 -2.98 20.25 14.06
N ALA A 170 -3.42 19.10 14.55
CA ALA A 170 -3.95 18.93 15.89
C ALA A 170 -3.55 17.56 16.46
N GLU A 171 -3.23 17.51 17.76
CA GLU A 171 -2.94 16.27 18.49
C GLU A 171 -3.87 16.14 19.70
N LEU A 172 -4.05 14.92 20.20
CA LEU A 172 -4.77 14.66 21.44
C LEU A 172 -4.02 15.24 22.65
N ALA A 173 -4.73 16.01 23.48
CA ALA A 173 -4.19 16.56 24.72
C ALA A 173 -3.74 15.45 25.67
N GLY A 174 -2.49 15.52 26.16
CA GLY A 174 -1.91 14.52 27.04
C GLY A 174 -1.16 13.37 26.33
N GLY A 175 -1.19 13.32 24.99
CA GLY A 175 -0.36 12.41 24.19
C GLY A 175 1.13 12.78 24.12
N GLY A 176 1.51 13.91 24.72
CA GLY A 176 2.88 14.40 24.79
C GLY A 176 3.34 14.60 26.24
N SER A 177 3.85 13.53 26.86
CA SER A 177 4.80 13.67 27.97
C SER A 177 5.94 12.66 27.84
N ALA A 178 6.96 13.08 27.11
CA ALA A 178 8.35 12.88 27.49
C ALA A 178 9.04 14.22 27.23
N GLY A 179 9.02 15.10 28.23
CA GLY A 179 9.62 16.43 28.19
C GLY A 179 11.14 16.38 28.07
N GLY A 180 11.70 17.41 27.45
CA GLY A 180 13.14 17.67 27.45
C GLY A 180 13.65 18.15 28.81
N GLY A 181 14.97 18.07 28.98
CA GLY A 181 15.75 18.82 29.97
C GLY A 181 16.26 18.00 31.16
N GLY A 182 17.41 17.34 30.97
CA GLY A 182 18.18 16.73 32.05
C GLY A 182 19.59 16.34 31.58
N GLU A 183 20.54 17.27 31.67
CA GLU A 183 21.97 16.95 31.67
C GLU A 183 22.30 16.03 32.87
N GLY A 184 23.06 14.95 32.66
CA GLY A 184 23.64 14.18 33.76
C GLY A 184 23.92 12.69 33.52
N THR A 185 24.96 12.42 32.73
CA THR A 185 25.97 11.33 32.86
C THR A 185 25.59 9.82 32.95
N SER A 186 26.37 9.09 32.13
CA SER A 186 26.91 7.72 32.25
C SER A 186 26.09 6.49 31.81
N ASP A 187 26.63 5.89 30.75
CA ASP A 187 26.88 4.46 30.50
C ASP A 187 25.73 3.47 30.29
N GLY A 188 25.64 3.01 29.04
CA GLY A 188 24.88 1.82 28.65
C GLY A 188 24.84 1.62 27.13
N ARG A 189 25.97 1.23 26.52
CA ARG A 189 26.05 0.89 25.09
C ARG A 189 25.25 -0.39 24.80
N SER A 190 24.37 -0.34 23.79
CA SER A 190 24.08 -1.51 22.96
C SER A 190 23.98 -1.07 21.50
N ALA A 191 24.79 -1.70 20.66
CA ALA A 191 25.09 -1.29 19.29
C ALA A 191 24.17 -1.99 18.28
N VAL A 192 23.71 -1.24 17.27
CA VAL A 192 23.30 -1.79 15.97
C VAL A 192 24.37 -1.38 14.96
N GLY A 193 25.08 -2.37 14.44
CA GLY A 193 26.14 -2.19 13.45
C GLY A 193 25.57 -2.24 12.03
N GLY A 194 25.77 -1.16 11.28
CA GLY A 194 25.89 -1.20 9.83
C GLY A 194 27.38 -1.31 9.47
N GLY A 195 27.71 -2.18 8.52
CA GLY A 195 29.06 -2.33 7.97
C GLY A 195 28.98 -2.35 6.45
N GLY A 196 29.24 -1.19 5.84
CA GLY A 196 29.75 -1.08 4.48
C GLY A 196 31.24 -0.73 4.57
N GLU A 197 32.07 -1.40 3.80
CA GLU A 197 33.48 -1.04 3.62
C GLU A 197 33.76 -0.85 2.13
N ASP A 198 34.12 0.39 1.79
CA ASP A 198 34.78 0.78 0.55
C ASP A 198 36.26 0.36 0.59
N ALA A 199 36.83 0.01 -0.56
CA ALA A 199 38.28 0.01 -0.75
C ALA A 199 38.65 0.57 -2.13
N ASP A 200 39.46 1.62 -2.07
CA ASP A 200 39.91 2.47 -3.16
C ASP A 200 41.26 2.00 -3.75
N GLY A 201 41.47 2.23 -5.06
CA GLY A 201 42.76 2.70 -5.61
C GLY A 201 43.87 1.72 -6.07
N GLY A 202 44.19 1.77 -7.38
CA GLY A 202 45.56 2.17 -7.80
C GLY A 202 46.51 1.19 -8.54
N ARG A 203 46.45 1.20 -9.88
CA ARG A 203 47.47 1.00 -10.96
C ARG A 203 48.95 0.63 -10.61
N SER A 204 49.56 -0.35 -11.34
CA SER A 204 50.41 -0.16 -12.56
C SER A 204 51.48 -1.27 -12.81
N ALA A 205 51.57 -1.72 -14.08
CA ALA A 205 52.71 -2.20 -14.90
C ALA A 205 53.62 -3.41 -14.55
N GLY A 206 53.84 -4.29 -15.55
CA GLY A 206 55.16 -4.93 -15.80
C GLY A 206 55.23 -6.41 -16.26
N GLY A 207 55.14 -6.66 -17.57
CA GLY A 207 55.96 -7.57 -18.42
C GLY A 207 56.24 -9.06 -18.08
N GLY A 208 56.05 -9.93 -19.10
CA GLY A 208 57.05 -10.97 -19.45
C GLY A 208 56.58 -12.42 -19.65
N GLY A 209 56.36 -12.82 -20.92
CA GLY A 209 56.91 -14.03 -21.58
C GLY A 209 56.46 -15.46 -21.22
N GLY A 210 56.16 -16.26 -22.25
CA GLY A 210 56.20 -17.73 -22.19
C GLY A 210 55.20 -18.43 -23.12
N GLU A 211 55.70 -19.16 -24.12
CA GLU A 211 55.03 -19.79 -25.26
C GLU A 211 54.49 -21.23 -24.97
N ASP A 212 53.95 -21.84 -26.04
CA ASP A 212 53.64 -23.28 -26.29
C ASP A 212 52.21 -23.76 -25.96
N ALA A 213 51.58 -24.69 -26.68
CA ALA A 213 51.51 -25.11 -28.09
C ALA A 213 50.41 -26.20 -28.16
N ASP A 214 49.82 -26.36 -29.34
CA ASP A 214 49.17 -27.56 -29.90
C ASP A 214 47.87 -28.18 -29.34
N GLY A 215 46.88 -28.31 -30.24
CA GLY A 215 46.63 -29.65 -30.83
C GLY A 215 45.20 -30.26 -30.76
N GLY A 216 44.56 -30.40 -31.93
CA GLY A 216 43.71 -31.55 -32.33
C GLY A 216 42.24 -31.58 -31.86
N ARG A 217 41.23 -31.31 -32.71
CA ARG A 217 40.58 -32.16 -33.75
C ARG A 217 39.73 -33.36 -33.26
N SER A 218 38.43 -33.24 -33.56
CA SER A 218 37.52 -34.19 -34.24
C SER A 218 37.00 -35.49 -33.59
N ALA A 219 35.65 -35.51 -33.55
CA ALA A 219 34.74 -36.49 -34.16
C ALA A 219 34.40 -37.82 -33.46
N GLY A 220 33.09 -38.15 -33.53
CA GLY A 220 32.65 -39.51 -33.90
C GLY A 220 31.61 -40.17 -32.99
N GLY A 221 30.33 -40.07 -33.38
CA GLY A 221 29.45 -41.19 -33.75
C GLY A 221 29.06 -42.30 -32.75
N GLY A 222 27.81 -42.74 -32.84
CA GLY A 222 27.39 -44.09 -32.42
C GLY A 222 25.91 -44.19 -32.05
N GLY A 223 25.09 -44.78 -32.94
CA GLY A 223 23.70 -45.19 -32.69
C GLY A 223 23.55 -46.66 -32.30
N GLY A 224 22.29 -47.12 -32.24
CA GLY A 224 21.84 -48.50 -31.99
C GLY A 224 20.63 -48.49 -31.04
N GLU A 225 19.39 -48.54 -31.53
CA GLU A 225 18.59 -49.74 -31.88
C GLU A 225 18.02 -50.47 -30.64
N ASP A 226 16.69 -50.60 -30.56
CA ASP A 226 16.00 -51.89 -30.47
C ASP A 226 14.46 -51.72 -30.51
N ALA A 227 13.82 -52.72 -31.12
CA ALA A 227 12.42 -52.80 -31.51
C ALA A 227 11.59 -53.73 -30.61
N ASP A 228 10.27 -53.55 -30.61
CA ASP A 228 9.20 -54.57 -30.57
C ASP A 228 7.86 -53.82 -30.35
N GLY A 229 6.72 -54.06 -31.01
CA GLY A 229 6.18 -55.29 -31.57
C GLY A 229 4.85 -55.57 -30.86
N GLY A 230 3.69 -55.26 -31.47
CA GLY A 230 2.40 -55.57 -30.83
C GLY A 230 1.16 -55.15 -31.62
N ARG A 231 0.40 -56.14 -32.09
CA ARG A 231 -0.77 -56.08 -32.98
C ARG A 231 -2.09 -55.87 -32.22
N SER A 232 -3.07 -55.21 -32.85
CA SER A 232 -4.37 -55.79 -33.25
C SER A 232 -5.45 -54.72 -33.46
N ALA A 233 -5.95 -54.65 -34.69
CA ALA A 233 -7.16 -53.92 -35.06
C ALA A 233 -8.34 -54.90 -35.16
N GLY A 234 -9.49 -54.51 -34.61
CA GLY A 234 -10.76 -55.20 -34.77
C GLY A 234 -11.89 -54.31 -34.27
N GLY A 235 -12.61 -53.67 -35.18
CA GLY A 235 -13.80 -52.88 -34.88
C GLY A 235 -14.58 -52.58 -36.15
N GLY A 236 -15.81 -53.09 -36.22
CA GLY A 236 -16.77 -52.81 -37.29
C GLY A 236 -18.20 -52.83 -36.74
N GLY A 237 -18.99 -51.84 -37.18
CA GLY A 237 -20.45 -51.68 -37.03
C GLY A 237 -20.89 -51.13 -35.67
N GLY A 238 -21.77 -50.13 -35.56
CA GLY A 238 -22.59 -49.36 -36.50
C GLY A 238 -23.59 -48.50 -35.68
N GLU A 239 -24.09 -47.40 -36.29
CA GLU A 239 -25.44 -46.78 -36.09
C GLU A 239 -25.77 -46.20 -34.68
N ASP A 240 -26.33 -45.01 -34.43
CA ASP A 240 -26.98 -43.94 -35.20
C ASP A 240 -27.11 -42.66 -34.32
N ALA A 241 -27.23 -41.49 -34.99
CA ALA A 241 -28.04 -40.30 -34.65
C ALA A 241 -27.69 -39.46 -33.38
N ASP A 242 -27.73 -38.13 -33.35
CA ASP A 242 -27.82 -37.05 -34.36
C ASP A 242 -27.56 -35.72 -33.62
N GLY A 243 -27.06 -34.68 -34.30
CA GLY A 243 -27.26 -33.28 -33.87
C GLY A 243 -26.07 -32.51 -33.25
N GLY A 244 -25.00 -32.26 -34.01
CA GLY A 244 -23.96 -31.28 -33.66
C GLY A 244 -23.70 -30.30 -34.81
N ARG A 245 -23.93 -29.00 -34.58
CA ARG A 245 -23.50 -27.91 -35.47
C ARG A 245 -22.04 -27.52 -35.17
N SER A 246 -21.24 -27.41 -36.25
CA SER A 246 -19.95 -26.71 -36.47
C SER A 246 -19.69 -25.49 -35.57
N ALA A 247 -18.47 -25.02 -35.29
CA ALA A 247 -17.06 -25.22 -35.72
C ALA A 247 -16.18 -24.50 -34.66
N GLY A 248 -14.86 -24.61 -34.51
CA GLY A 248 -13.77 -25.24 -35.24
C GLY A 248 -12.44 -24.63 -34.73
N GLY A 249 -11.35 -25.40 -34.74
CA GLY A 249 -9.93 -24.98 -34.66
C GLY A 249 -9.46 -24.36 -33.33
N GLY A 250 -8.39 -24.78 -32.67
CA GLY A 250 -7.18 -25.49 -33.09
C GLY A 250 -5.95 -24.71 -32.59
N GLY A 251 -5.03 -25.38 -31.89
CA GLY A 251 -3.69 -24.83 -31.60
C GLY A 251 -3.23 -25.06 -30.16
N GLY A 252 -2.43 -26.10 -29.96
CA GLY A 252 -1.66 -26.32 -28.72
C GLY A 252 -0.37 -25.49 -28.67
N GLY A 253 0.22 -25.40 -27.49
CA GLY A 253 1.53 -24.78 -27.28
C GLY A 253 1.94 -24.82 -25.81
N SER A 254 3.15 -25.32 -25.57
CA SER A 254 3.71 -25.78 -24.30
C SER A 254 4.21 -24.65 -23.38
N ALA A 255 4.44 -25.05 -22.12
CA ALA A 255 5.01 -24.30 -21.01
C ALA A 255 6.36 -23.61 -21.28
N GLY A 256 6.61 -22.52 -20.56
CA GLY A 256 7.90 -21.84 -20.42
C GLY A 256 7.84 -20.80 -19.30
N ASP A 257 8.85 -20.82 -18.44
CA ASP A 257 9.03 -20.07 -17.20
C ASP A 257 8.83 -18.55 -17.32
N GLY A 258 8.16 -17.96 -16.32
CA GLY A 258 7.83 -16.54 -16.24
C GLY A 258 8.32 -15.90 -14.94
N ASN A 259 9.32 -15.05 -15.10
CA ASN A 259 9.96 -14.16 -14.13
C ASN A 259 8.97 -13.30 -13.31
N ALA A 260 9.32 -13.05 -12.05
CA ALA A 260 8.66 -12.10 -11.15
C ALA A 260 8.64 -10.70 -11.78
N GLY A 261 7.45 -10.10 -11.89
CA GLY A 261 7.24 -8.76 -12.40
C GLY A 261 6.38 -7.97 -11.43
N ASP A 262 6.90 -6.83 -11.02
CA ASP A 262 6.22 -5.82 -10.21
C ASP A 262 4.90 -5.40 -10.88
N GLY A 263 3.79 -5.75 -10.24
CA GLY A 263 2.46 -5.42 -10.72
C GLY A 263 2.07 -3.99 -10.40
N ASN A 264 2.59 -3.01 -11.15
CA ASN A 264 1.85 -1.77 -11.38
C ASN A 264 0.89 -2.02 -12.55
N ALA A 265 -0.35 -2.40 -12.24
CA ALA A 265 -1.42 -2.51 -13.22
C ALA A 265 -2.44 -1.39 -12.97
N GLY A 266 -2.22 -0.23 -13.60
CA GLY A 266 -3.16 0.88 -13.49
C GLY A 266 -2.86 2.16 -14.28
N ASP A 267 -1.98 2.16 -15.28
CA ASP A 267 -1.86 3.29 -16.22
C ASP A 267 -2.92 3.12 -17.33
N GLY A 268 -4.17 3.43 -16.99
CA GLY A 268 -5.31 3.25 -17.89
C GLY A 268 -6.51 4.09 -17.47
N TRP A 269 -6.32 5.40 -17.29
CA TRP A 269 -7.41 6.33 -17.02
C TRP A 269 -8.20 6.59 -18.31
N SER A 270 -9.38 5.98 -18.42
CA SER A 270 -10.47 6.52 -19.26
C SER A 270 -11.50 7.17 -18.33
N ALA A 271 -11.58 8.49 -18.39
CA ALA A 271 -12.56 9.27 -17.66
C ALA A 271 -13.96 9.07 -18.28
N GLU A 272 -14.68 8.03 -17.87
CA GLU A 272 -16.13 8.02 -18.05
C GLU A 272 -16.76 8.78 -16.89
N GLY A 273 -16.92 10.08 -17.12
CA GLY A 273 -17.45 11.03 -16.14
C GLY A 273 -18.83 10.64 -15.64
N ARG A 274 -18.95 10.56 -14.31
CA ARG A 274 -20.22 10.71 -13.61
C ARG A 274 -20.11 11.96 -12.75
N ASP A 275 -21.06 12.86 -12.95
CA ASP A 275 -21.10 14.19 -12.34
C ASP A 275 -21.20 14.07 -10.81
N ALA A 276 -20.06 14.12 -10.12
CA ALA A 276 -20.01 14.34 -8.69
C ALA A 276 -20.45 15.80 -8.43
N GLY A 277 -21.74 15.97 -8.13
CA GLY A 277 -22.28 17.24 -7.65
C GLY A 277 -21.46 17.74 -6.47
N SER A 278 -21.27 19.06 -6.34
CA SER A 278 -20.37 19.67 -5.36
C SER A 278 -20.56 19.05 -3.96
N ALA A 279 -19.63 18.18 -3.56
CA ALA A 279 -19.71 17.45 -2.30
C ALA A 279 -19.54 18.44 -1.15
N LYS A 280 -20.61 18.64 -0.39
CA LYS A 280 -20.54 19.24 0.93
C LYS A 280 -20.40 18.07 1.88
N CYS A 281 -19.15 17.76 2.28
CA CYS A 281 -18.93 17.08 3.56
C CYS A 281 -19.84 17.77 4.57
N GLY A 282 -20.72 17.00 5.22
CA GLY A 282 -21.93 17.48 5.88
C GLY A 282 -21.72 18.83 6.59
N LYS A 283 -22.52 19.83 6.19
CA LYS A 283 -22.62 21.08 6.96
C LYS A 283 -23.08 20.69 8.36
N ASP A 284 -22.22 20.95 9.33
CA ASP A 284 -22.51 21.08 10.75
C ASP A 284 -23.61 20.13 11.24
N GLY A 285 -23.19 18.94 11.69
CA GLY A 285 -23.92 18.29 12.77
C GLY A 285 -23.93 19.27 13.94
N GLY A 286 -25.00 20.06 14.03
CA GLY A 286 -25.14 21.16 14.98
C GLY A 286 -24.94 20.66 16.39
N ASP A 287 -24.27 21.50 17.20
CA ASP A 287 -24.16 21.44 18.67
C ASP A 287 -24.58 20.09 19.27
N ALA A 288 -23.85 19.04 18.91
CA ALA A 288 -24.00 17.74 19.55
C ALA A 288 -23.34 17.91 20.91
N ASN A 289 -24.21 18.18 21.89
CA ASN A 289 -24.02 18.07 23.31
C ASN A 289 -22.62 17.53 23.68
N ALA A 290 -21.75 18.41 24.19
CA ALA A 290 -20.50 18.02 24.82
C ALA A 290 -20.80 17.15 26.04
N GLY A 291 -20.95 15.86 25.81
CA GLY A 291 -21.32 14.85 26.77
C GLY A 291 -20.80 13.50 26.31
N ASP A 292 -19.49 13.33 26.42
CA ASP A 292 -18.82 12.18 27.04
C ASP A 292 -17.35 12.13 26.60
N GLY A 293 -16.44 12.46 27.52
CA GLY A 293 -15.08 11.90 27.60
C GLY A 293 -14.08 12.01 26.44
N ALA A 294 -14.44 12.53 25.27
CA ALA A 294 -13.53 12.59 24.12
C ALA A 294 -12.34 13.53 24.44
N PRO A 295 -11.09 13.06 24.28
CA PRO A 295 -9.93 13.86 24.61
C PRO A 295 -9.87 15.12 23.74
N ALA A 296 -9.57 16.25 24.39
CA ALA A 296 -9.50 17.54 23.71
C ALA A 296 -8.35 17.55 22.69
N LEU A 297 -8.56 18.21 21.55
CA LEU A 297 -7.49 18.47 20.57
C LEU A 297 -6.77 19.77 20.88
N VAL A 298 -5.44 19.76 20.74
CA VAL A 298 -4.59 20.95 20.84
C VAL A 298 -3.91 21.21 19.50
N ALA A 299 -3.70 22.49 19.17
CA ALA A 299 -3.02 22.88 17.95
C ALA A 299 -1.57 22.39 17.99
N ALA A 300 -1.11 21.81 16.90
CA ALA A 300 0.24 21.26 16.78
C ALA A 300 0.85 21.63 15.42
N SER A 301 2.17 21.62 15.35
CA SER A 301 2.91 21.73 14.10
C SER A 301 4.09 20.78 14.12
N LEU A 302 4.42 20.17 12.98
CA LEU A 302 5.55 19.27 12.87
C LEU A 302 6.38 19.56 11.63
N ALA A 303 7.68 19.29 11.72
CA ALA A 303 8.59 19.27 10.60
C ALA A 303 8.54 17.89 9.94
N VAL A 304 7.99 17.83 8.72
CA VAL A 304 7.69 16.61 7.98
C VAL A 304 8.88 16.26 7.10
N ARG A 305 9.35 15.02 7.16
CA ARG A 305 10.26 14.44 6.18
C ARG A 305 9.68 13.16 5.59
N ALA A 306 10.14 12.76 4.41
CA ALA A 306 9.60 11.59 3.71
C ALA A 306 9.72 10.31 4.56
N GLU A 307 10.81 10.16 5.32
CA GLU A 307 11.04 9.00 6.19
C GLU A 307 10.12 8.96 7.44
N HIS A 308 9.33 10.00 7.69
CA HIS A 308 8.33 9.98 8.76
C HIS A 308 7.05 9.25 8.34
N PHE A 309 6.83 9.04 7.05
CA PHE A 309 5.67 8.31 6.55
C PHE A 309 5.88 6.81 6.57
N VAL A 310 4.79 6.06 6.75
CA VAL A 310 4.79 4.60 6.60
C VAL A 310 5.42 4.24 5.25
N PRO A 311 6.45 3.38 5.20
CA PRO A 311 7.09 3.02 3.94
C PRO A 311 6.09 2.39 2.96
N ARG A 312 6.06 2.90 1.74
CA ARG A 312 5.31 2.36 0.60
C ARG A 312 6.25 2.27 -0.60
N HIS A 313 5.83 1.62 -1.69
CA HIS A 313 6.65 1.48 -2.89
C HIS A 313 7.02 2.84 -3.50
N ASP A 314 8.12 2.87 -4.25
CA ASP A 314 8.66 4.08 -4.85
C ASP A 314 7.61 4.80 -5.70
N GLY A 315 7.48 6.11 -5.48
CA GLY A 315 6.53 6.95 -6.21
C GLY A 315 5.08 6.90 -5.71
N TYR A 316 4.74 6.03 -4.75
CA TYR A 316 3.37 5.95 -4.19
C TYR A 316 2.84 7.32 -3.76
N TYR A 317 3.52 7.97 -2.81
CA TYR A 317 3.06 9.24 -2.23
C TYR A 317 3.04 10.38 -3.25
N ALA A 318 4.12 10.56 -4.03
CA ALA A 318 4.17 11.61 -5.04
C ALA A 318 3.10 11.40 -6.12
N GLY A 319 2.88 10.16 -6.59
CA GLY A 319 1.82 9.81 -7.54
C GLY A 319 0.43 10.12 -6.99
N LEU A 320 0.16 9.69 -5.76
CA LEU A 320 -1.11 9.91 -5.10
C LEU A 320 -1.39 11.40 -4.86
N PHE A 321 -0.42 12.16 -4.36
CA PHE A 321 -0.58 13.61 -4.14
C PHE A 321 -0.75 14.39 -5.45
N ARG A 322 -0.14 13.96 -6.56
CA ARG A 322 -0.43 14.53 -7.88
C ARG A 322 -1.88 14.29 -8.29
N ARG A 323 -2.44 13.10 -8.06
CA ARG A 323 -3.86 12.80 -8.32
C ARG A 323 -4.78 13.66 -7.44
N LEU A 324 -4.48 13.79 -6.15
CA LEU A 324 -5.24 14.70 -5.26
C LEU A 324 -5.18 16.16 -5.71
N LEU A 325 -4.02 16.62 -6.19
CA LEU A 325 -3.87 17.98 -6.70
C LEU A 325 -4.71 18.19 -7.97
N GLN A 326 -4.72 17.24 -8.88
CA GLN A 326 -5.58 17.27 -10.08
C GLN A 326 -7.06 17.33 -9.71
N LEU A 327 -7.51 16.49 -8.76
CA LEU A 327 -8.88 16.54 -8.25
C LEU A 327 -9.21 17.90 -7.63
N ALA A 328 -8.31 18.47 -6.84
CA ALA A 328 -8.49 19.78 -6.23
C ALA A 328 -8.60 20.90 -7.29
N GLU A 329 -7.74 20.88 -8.32
CA GLU A 329 -7.77 21.84 -9.42
C GLU A 329 -9.02 21.69 -10.29
N ALA A 330 -9.56 20.48 -10.44
CA ALA A 330 -10.83 20.20 -11.10
C ALA A 330 -12.08 20.53 -10.26
N GLY A 331 -11.91 21.08 -9.05
CA GLY A 331 -13.01 21.42 -8.15
C GLY A 331 -13.62 20.23 -7.40
N GLY A 332 -12.91 19.10 -7.37
CA GLY A 332 -13.32 17.84 -6.74
C GLY A 332 -14.15 16.93 -7.64
N LYS A 333 -14.13 17.13 -8.96
CA LYS A 333 -14.74 16.24 -9.94
C LYS A 333 -13.68 15.27 -10.47
N ALA A 334 -13.92 13.97 -10.31
CA ALA A 334 -13.16 12.88 -10.93
C ALA A 334 -13.86 12.42 -12.21
#